data_AF-A0A524GR04-F1
#
_entry.id   AF-A0A524GR04-F1
#
_cell.length_a   1.000
_cell.length_b   1.000
_cell.length_c   1.000
_cell.angle_alpha   90.00
_cell.angle_beta   90.00
_cell.angle_gamma   90.00
#
_symmetry.space_group_name_H-M   'P 1'
#
loop_
_entity.id
_entity.type
_entity.pdbx_description
1 polymer ?
#
loop_
_entity_poly.entity_id
_entity_poly.type
_entity_poly.pdbx_seq_one_letter_code
_entity_poly.pdbx_strand_id
1 'polypeptide(L)'
;MQPIVPIPGSASIPFSDVAQRLSELGCSRTPSGWDCSDARSVVVFCNGPACPQSPIAIDATVRAGFPPEKLFYYRGGMQDWLVLGLTTGAVAE
;
A
#
# COMPACT_ATOMS: atom_id res chain seq x y z
N MET A 1 -1.09 -15.62 18.35
CA MET A 1 -1.31 -14.70 17.22
C MET A 1 -1.04 -15.48 15.95
N GLN A 2 -2.02 -15.61 15.07
CA GLN A 2 -1.80 -16.24 13.76
C GLN A 2 -0.92 -15.31 12.93
N PRO A 3 0.03 -15.85 12.17
CA PRO A 3 0.85 -15.03 11.31
C PRO A 3 0.00 -14.45 10.16
N ILE A 4 0.28 -13.19 9.84
CA ILE A 4 -0.34 -12.48 8.73
C ILE A 4 0.23 -13.03 7.43
N VAL A 5 -0.63 -13.63 6.61
CA VAL A 5 -0.26 -14.18 5.30
C VAL A 5 -0.69 -13.19 4.23
N PRO A 6 0.23 -12.48 3.54
CA PRO A 6 -0.13 -11.39 2.66
C PRO A 6 -0.41 -11.87 1.23
N ILE A 7 -0.79 -10.96 0.34
CA ILE A 7 -0.76 -11.20 -1.12
C ILE A 7 0.70 -11.44 -1.54
N PRO A 8 1.03 -12.47 -2.33
CA PRO A 8 2.40 -12.73 -2.79
C PRO A 8 3.03 -11.50 -3.44
N GLY A 9 4.28 -11.19 -3.07
CA GLY A 9 5.02 -10.05 -3.61
C GLY A 9 4.56 -8.67 -3.09
N SER A 10 3.63 -8.61 -2.16
CA SER A 10 3.28 -7.34 -1.50
C SER A 10 4.30 -6.95 -0.42
N ALA A 11 4.37 -5.65 -0.15
CA ALA A 11 5.18 -5.07 0.91
C ALA A 11 4.27 -4.47 2.00
N SER A 12 4.72 -4.56 3.26
CA SER A 12 4.00 -4.00 4.41
C SER A 12 4.52 -2.60 4.74
N ILE A 13 3.63 -1.62 4.64
CA ILE A 13 3.89 -0.22 5.03
C ILE A 13 2.76 0.21 6.00
N PRO A 14 3.08 0.52 7.27
CA PRO A 14 2.11 1.08 8.20
C PRO A 14 1.52 2.39 7.67
N PHE A 15 0.21 2.58 7.81
CA PHE A 15 -0.48 3.77 7.32
C PHE A 15 0.04 5.08 7.94
N SER A 16 0.60 5.02 9.15
CA SER A 16 1.22 6.17 9.84
C SER A 16 2.51 6.62 9.18
N ASP A 17 3.21 5.71 8.49
CA ASP A 17 4.58 5.92 8.04
C ASP A 17 4.65 6.13 6.52
N VAL A 18 3.56 5.85 5.80
CA VAL A 18 3.53 5.84 4.32
C VAL A 18 4.03 7.15 3.69
N ALA A 19 3.69 8.29 4.28
CA ALA A 19 4.12 9.61 3.79
C ALA A 19 5.64 9.84 3.90
N GLN A 20 6.31 9.11 4.79
CA GLN A 20 7.77 9.15 4.98
C GLN A 20 8.49 8.05 4.19
N ARG A 21 7.76 7.05 3.69
CA ARG A 21 8.29 5.87 3.01
C ARG A 21 7.99 5.85 1.51
N LEU A 22 7.71 7.01 0.90
CA LEU A 22 7.44 7.11 -0.54
C LEU A 22 8.62 6.67 -1.42
N SER A 23 9.84 6.63 -0.87
CA SER A 23 11.00 6.07 -1.57
C SER A 23 10.83 4.60 -1.96
N GLU A 24 10.08 3.83 -1.17
CA GLU A 24 9.77 2.42 -1.48
C GLU A 24 8.83 2.28 -2.67
N LEU A 25 8.09 3.34 -2.99
CA LEU A 25 7.18 3.42 -4.14
C LEU A 25 7.88 4.01 -5.38
N GLY A 26 9.19 4.32 -5.28
CA GLY A 26 9.99 4.87 -6.36
C GLY A 26 10.08 6.40 -6.38
N CYS A 27 9.67 7.09 -5.32
CA CYS A 27 9.90 8.53 -5.22
C CYS A 27 11.30 8.87 -4.69
N SER A 28 11.81 10.05 -5.00
CA SER A 28 13.07 10.57 -4.48
C SER A 28 12.84 11.74 -3.54
N ARG A 29 13.58 11.79 -2.42
CA ARG A 29 13.48 12.92 -1.48
C ARG A 29 14.30 14.10 -2.01
N THR A 30 13.67 15.27 -2.10
CA THR A 30 14.30 16.52 -2.52
C THR A 30 14.18 17.58 -1.41
N PRO A 31 14.92 18.69 -1.48
CA PRO A 31 14.75 19.79 -0.53
C PRO A 31 13.34 20.39 -0.51
N SER A 32 12.62 20.32 -1.64
CA SER A 32 11.27 20.87 -1.79
C SER A 32 10.15 19.87 -1.48
N GLY A 33 10.45 18.59 -1.27
CA GLY A 33 9.41 17.58 -1.02
C GLY A 33 9.79 16.20 -1.53
N TRP A 34 8.80 15.50 -2.09
CA TRP A 34 8.98 14.25 -2.81
C TRP A 34 8.90 14.52 -4.32
N ASP A 35 9.83 13.95 -5.08
CA ASP A 35 9.74 13.83 -6.52
C ASP A 35 9.29 12.41 -6.87
N CYS A 36 8.09 12.29 -7.44
CA CYS A 36 7.47 11.02 -7.79
C CYS A 36 7.29 10.84 -9.31
N SER A 37 8.08 11.56 -10.12
CA SER A 37 8.08 11.43 -11.58
C SER A 37 8.31 9.98 -12.02
N ASP A 38 9.29 9.30 -11.41
CA ASP A 38 9.64 7.90 -11.66
C ASP A 38 8.90 6.88 -10.76
N ALA A 39 7.89 7.33 -10.02
CA ALA A 39 7.13 6.44 -9.14
C ALA A 39 6.46 5.29 -9.91
N ARG A 40 6.41 4.12 -9.27
CA ARG A 40 5.76 2.92 -9.82
C ARG A 40 4.24 3.00 -9.64
N SER A 41 3.50 2.26 -10.45
CA SER A 41 2.10 2.00 -10.15
C SER A 41 1.99 1.07 -8.95
N VAL A 42 1.14 1.42 -7.99
CA VAL A 42 0.97 0.69 -6.73
C VAL A 42 -0.48 0.32 -6.51
N VAL A 43 -0.70 -0.85 -5.91
CA VAL A 43 -2.02 -1.29 -5.44
C VAL A 43 -1.98 -1.30 -3.91
N VAL A 44 -2.83 -0.50 -3.29
CA VAL A 44 -3.00 -0.46 -1.84
C VAL A 44 -4.11 -1.41 -1.44
N PHE A 45 -3.91 -2.16 -0.36
CA PHE A 45 -4.93 -3.03 0.24
C PHE A 45 -4.73 -3.14 1.75
N CYS A 46 -5.74 -3.62 2.45
CA CYS A 46 -5.72 -3.93 3.89
C CYS A 46 -6.46 -5.27 4.09
N ASN A 47 -7.01 -5.52 5.28
CA ASN A 47 -7.77 -6.72 5.57
C ASN A 47 -9.07 -6.81 4.75
N GLY A 48 -9.76 -5.69 4.49
CA GLY A 48 -11.00 -5.69 3.72
C GLY A 48 -11.72 -4.34 3.71
N PRO A 49 -12.95 -4.28 3.19
CA PRO A 49 -13.68 -3.02 2.94
C PRO A 49 -13.96 -2.18 4.19
N ALA A 50 -13.99 -2.81 5.37
CA ALA A 50 -14.23 -2.15 6.65
C ALA A 50 -12.97 -1.50 7.25
N CYS A 51 -11.79 -1.70 6.67
CA CYS A 51 -10.54 -1.17 7.19
C CYS A 51 -10.45 0.35 6.93
N PRO A 52 -10.43 1.20 7.99
CA PRO A 52 -10.33 2.66 7.82
C PRO A 52 -8.90 3.11 7.45
N GLN A 53 -7.90 2.23 7.64
CA GLN A 53 -6.50 2.58 7.46
C GLN A 53 -6.12 2.77 5.99
N SER A 54 -6.69 1.99 5.06
CA SER A 54 -6.36 2.15 3.62
C SER A 54 -6.75 3.53 3.10
N PRO A 55 -8.00 4.02 3.30
CA PRO A 55 -8.35 5.38 2.88
C PRO A 55 -7.44 6.46 3.50
N ILE A 56 -7.10 6.34 4.78
CA ILE A 56 -6.18 7.27 5.45
C ILE A 56 -4.79 7.24 4.81
N ALA A 57 -4.26 6.05 4.52
CA ALA A 57 -2.97 5.88 3.86
C ALA A 57 -2.98 6.46 2.44
N ILE A 58 -4.04 6.21 1.68
CA ILE A 58 -4.23 6.73 0.31
C ILE A 58 -4.21 8.26 0.34
N ASP A 59 -5.01 8.87 1.20
CA ASP A 59 -5.08 10.33 1.33
C ASP A 59 -3.73 10.92 1.77
N ALA A 60 -3.04 10.27 2.72
CA ALA A 60 -1.72 10.72 3.18
C ALA A 60 -0.67 10.63 2.06
N THR A 61 -0.72 9.56 1.27
CA THR A 61 0.20 9.32 0.14
C THR A 61 0.02 10.37 -0.96
N VAL A 62 -1.24 10.65 -1.36
CA VAL A 62 -1.54 11.68 -2.36
C VAL A 62 -1.17 13.07 -1.83
N ARG A 63 -1.50 13.40 -0.57
CA ARG A 63 -1.11 14.69 0.04
C ARG A 63 0.40 14.88 0.11
N ALA A 64 1.17 13.80 0.22
CA ALA A 64 2.62 13.84 0.24
C ALA A 64 3.25 14.01 -1.15
N GLY A 65 2.45 14.05 -2.23
CA GLY A 65 2.90 14.32 -3.59
C GLY A 65 2.98 13.10 -4.51
N PHE A 66 2.48 11.93 -4.07
CA PHE A 66 2.39 10.76 -4.93
C PHE A 66 1.30 10.95 -6.02
N PRO A 67 1.58 10.60 -7.29
CA PRO A 67 0.62 10.78 -8.39
C PRO A 67 -0.62 9.89 -8.20
N PRO A 68 -1.84 10.47 -8.06
CA PRO A 68 -3.05 9.71 -7.82
C PRO A 68 -3.38 8.73 -8.95
N GLU A 69 -3.02 9.04 -10.19
CA GLU A 69 -3.21 8.18 -11.36
C GLU A 69 -2.36 6.89 -11.33
N LYS A 70 -1.31 6.83 -10.50
CA LYS A 70 -0.50 5.62 -10.29
C LYS A 70 -0.92 4.84 -9.03
N LEU A 71 -1.91 5.31 -8.29
CA LEU A 71 -2.36 4.70 -7.04
C LEU A 71 -3.71 4.02 -7.24
N PHE A 72 -3.71 2.69 -7.14
CA PHE A 72 -4.91 1.86 -7.24
C PHE A 72 -5.31 1.32 -5.86
N TYR A 73 -6.61 1.17 -5.62
CA TYR A 73 -7.14 0.65 -4.37
C TYR A 73 -7.87 -0.67 -4.57
N TYR A 74 -7.28 -1.76 -4.08
CA TYR A 74 -7.96 -3.05 -4.00
C TYR A 74 -8.82 -3.10 -2.72
N ARG A 75 -10.04 -2.57 -2.83
CA ARG A 75 -10.95 -2.35 -1.69
C ARG A 75 -11.42 -3.64 -1.01
N GLY A 76 -11.48 -4.75 -1.74
CA GLY A 76 -11.84 -6.07 -1.21
C GLY A 76 -10.83 -6.60 -0.17
N GLY A 77 -9.58 -6.15 -0.27
CA GLY A 77 -8.51 -6.53 0.67
C GLY A 77 -8.27 -8.03 0.73
N MET A 78 -7.63 -8.47 1.83
CA MET A 78 -7.37 -9.89 2.07
C MET A 78 -8.63 -10.74 2.18
N GLN A 79 -9.73 -10.20 2.71
CA GLN A 79 -11.01 -10.91 2.81
C GLN A 79 -11.52 -11.38 1.45
N ASP A 80 -11.57 -10.47 0.47
CA ASP A 80 -11.99 -10.80 -0.89
C ASP A 80 -10.98 -11.75 -1.56
N TRP A 81 -9.68 -11.48 -1.40
CA TRP A 81 -8.62 -12.34 -1.93
C TRP A 81 -8.73 -13.80 -1.47
N LEU A 82 -9.01 -14.02 -0.18
CA LEU A 82 -9.16 -15.35 0.41
C LEU A 82 -10.45 -16.04 -0.02
N VAL A 83 -11.58 -15.32 -0.08
CA VAL A 83 -12.88 -15.89 -0.51
C VAL A 83 -12.82 -16.35 -1.96
N LEU A 84 -12.03 -15.67 -2.80
CA LEU A 84 -11.79 -16.05 -4.19
C LEU A 84 -10.82 -17.24 -4.33
N GLY A 85 -10.23 -17.74 -3.24
CA GLY A 85 -9.30 -18.87 -3.26
C GLY A 85 -7.95 -18.55 -3.92
N LEU A 86 -7.55 -17.27 -3.93
CA LEU A 86 -6.29 -16.83 -4.54
C LEU A 86 -5.09 -17.18 -3.66
N THR A 87 -3.93 -17.34 -4.30
CA THR A 87 -2.68 -17.71 -3.64
C THR A 87 -2.25 -16.65 -2.62
N THR A 88 -1.85 -17.08 -1.43
CA THR A 88 -1.24 -16.24 -0.40
C THR A 88 0.28 -16.46 -0.34
N GLY A 89 1.00 -15.47 0.17
CA GLY A 89 2.44 -15.53 0.33
C GLY A 89 2.88 -16.53 1.40
N ALA A 90 4.20 -16.69 1.55
CA ALA A 90 4.74 -17.38 2.72
C ALA A 90 4.65 -16.46 3.95
N VAL A 91 4.67 -17.08 5.12
CA VAL A 91 4.81 -16.39 6.40
C VAL A 91 6.08 -15.54 6.36
N ALA A 92 5.98 -14.23 6.60
CA ALA A 92 7.18 -13.42 6.86
C ALA A 92 7.65 -13.77 8.28
N GLU A 93 8.78 -14.49 8.37
CA GLU A 93 9.52 -14.69 9.63
C GLU A 93 10.27 -13.43 10.06
#